data_AF-A0A235F866-F1
#
_entry.id   AF-A0A235F866-F1
#
_cell.length_a   1.000
_cell.length_b   1.000
_cell.length_c   1.000
_cell.angle_alpha   90.00
_cell.angle_beta   90.00
_cell.angle_gamma   90.00
#
_symmetry.space_group_name_H-M   'P 1'
#
loop_
_entity.id
_entity.type
_entity.pdbx_description
1 polymer ?
#
loop_
_entity_poly.entity_id
_entity_poly.type
_entity_poly.pdbx_seq_one_letter_code
_entity_poly.pdbx_strand_id
1 'polypeptide(L)'
;MKRYWLLMLMLFVLLMGCSEKASSKEETKQPINETSKTEKKEEKTKDMSFKEKQLYIIQFINKDIEEVSVHEVEAKQALATVSGKNYKSDEEMYGVLTSQVIPVYEKARDTAEKLDPKLEELEPLTDRVKEATSIYYEALLIQKEALEKQDKNLIDQANAKVMEYSAIINQHHAEMEKLAKTYKVDYKPHPGIQ
;
A
#
# COMPACT_ATOMS: atom_id res chain seq x y z
N MET A 1 -28.92 30.38 29.74
CA MET A 1 -29.39 31.40 28.75
C MET A 1 -28.14 32.03 28.16
N LYS A 2 -27.89 32.19 26.86
CA LYS A 2 -28.62 32.00 25.60
C LYS A 2 -27.55 31.68 24.53
N ARG A 3 -27.98 30.94 23.51
CA ARG A 3 -27.22 30.53 22.33
C ARG A 3 -26.89 31.78 21.50
N TYR A 4 -25.64 31.94 21.06
CA TYR A 4 -25.30 32.97 20.07
C TYR A 4 -25.56 32.43 18.67
N TRP A 5 -26.52 33.10 18.04
CA TRP A 5 -27.07 32.90 16.71
C TRP A 5 -26.21 33.68 15.70
N LEU A 6 -26.02 33.09 14.52
CA LEU A 6 -25.48 33.68 13.29
C LEU A 6 -25.84 35.16 13.09
N LEU A 7 -24.96 35.93 12.43
CA LEU A 7 -25.36 36.66 11.21
C LEU A 7 -24.17 37.22 10.41
N MET A 8 -24.23 36.92 9.11
CA MET A 8 -23.53 37.50 7.95
C MET A 8 -23.59 39.03 7.87
N LEU A 9 -22.59 39.63 7.20
CA LEU A 9 -22.61 40.74 6.23
C LEU A 9 -21.20 41.37 6.18
N MET A 10 -20.62 41.90 5.11
CA MET A 10 -21.01 42.13 3.72
C MET A 10 -19.75 42.47 2.90
N LEU A 11 -19.81 42.20 1.60
CA LEU A 11 -19.29 42.98 0.46
C LEU A 11 -18.02 43.84 0.58
N PHE A 12 -17.05 43.57 -0.32
CA PHE A 12 -16.39 44.62 -1.09
C PHE A 12 -16.57 44.39 -2.60
N VAL A 13 -17.25 45.34 -3.22
CA VAL A 13 -17.37 45.59 -4.66
C VAL A 13 -16.06 46.17 -5.18
N LEU A 14 -15.86 46.08 -6.51
CA LEU A 14 -15.07 46.92 -7.45
C LEU A 14 -14.12 46.02 -8.30
N LEU A 15 -14.11 46.02 -9.64
CA LEU A 15 -14.48 47.03 -10.64
C LEU A 15 -14.82 46.41 -12.00
N MET A 16 -15.51 47.24 -12.78
CA MET A 16 -16.04 47.06 -14.12
C MET A 16 -14.98 46.82 -15.21
N GLY A 17 -15.42 46.18 -16.29
CA GLY A 17 -14.77 46.20 -17.59
C GLY A 17 -15.71 45.75 -18.70
N CYS A 18 -16.72 46.56 -19.01
CA CYS A 18 -17.49 46.41 -20.25
C CYS A 18 -16.71 47.04 -21.42
N SER A 19 -16.50 46.28 -22.49
CA SER A 19 -16.23 46.80 -23.83
C SER A 19 -17.29 46.27 -24.79
N GLU A 20 -17.65 47.11 -25.76
CA GLU A 20 -18.93 47.22 -26.43
C GLU A 20 -18.96 46.56 -27.83
N LYS A 21 -20.18 46.21 -28.29
CA LYS A 21 -20.69 46.18 -29.68
C LYS A 21 -20.20 45.07 -30.65
N ALA A 22 -21.08 44.16 -31.08
CA ALA A 22 -22.07 44.35 -32.16
C ALA A 22 -22.66 43.02 -32.73
N SER A 23 -23.98 42.89 -32.59
CA SER A 23 -25.04 42.19 -33.38
C SER A 23 -24.75 41.21 -34.55
N SER A 24 -25.32 39.98 -34.40
CA SER A 24 -26.04 39.06 -35.34
C SER A 24 -25.33 38.54 -36.62
N LYS A 25 -25.38 37.25 -37.05
CA LYS A 25 -26.45 36.22 -37.05
C LYS A 25 -25.87 34.87 -37.59
N GLU A 26 -26.43 33.72 -37.16
CA GLU A 26 -26.50 32.36 -37.80
C GLU A 26 -25.18 31.68 -38.29
N GLU A 27 -24.87 30.39 -38.09
CA GLU A 27 -25.62 29.12 -38.07
C GLU A 27 -24.76 28.00 -37.42
N THR A 28 -25.43 27.07 -36.71
CA THR A 28 -25.24 25.60 -36.66
C THR A 28 -23.82 24.98 -36.71
N LYS A 29 -23.40 24.33 -35.61
CA LYS A 29 -23.12 22.87 -35.52
C LYS A 29 -22.75 22.46 -34.08
N GLN A 30 -23.40 21.39 -33.61
CA GLN A 30 -23.17 20.72 -32.33
C GLN A 30 -21.72 20.19 -32.18
N PRO A 31 -21.21 20.09 -30.94
CA PRO A 31 -19.84 19.66 -30.66
C PRO A 31 -19.67 18.14 -30.77
N ILE A 32 -18.44 17.81 -31.11
CA ILE A 32 -17.89 16.48 -31.30
C ILE A 32 -17.73 15.78 -29.95
N ASN A 33 -18.09 14.51 -29.99
CA ASN A 33 -17.97 13.44 -29.00
C ASN A 33 -16.58 13.38 -28.33
N GLU A 34 -16.51 13.71 -27.04
CA GLU A 34 -15.46 13.20 -26.14
C GLU A 34 -16.05 12.06 -25.30
N THR A 35 -15.73 10.84 -25.73
CA THR A 35 -15.99 9.63 -24.96
C THR A 35 -15.09 9.63 -23.73
N SER A 36 -15.64 10.14 -22.61
CA SER A 36 -15.10 9.88 -21.28
C SER A 36 -15.11 8.38 -21.02
N LYS A 37 -13.92 7.78 -20.90
CA LYS A 37 -13.73 6.47 -20.32
C LYS A 37 -14.14 6.56 -18.84
N THR A 38 -15.36 6.10 -18.55
CA THR A 38 -15.80 5.83 -17.19
C THR A 38 -15.06 4.59 -16.70
N GLU A 39 -13.98 4.80 -15.94
CA GLU A 39 -13.45 3.76 -15.06
C GLU A 39 -14.55 3.43 -14.04
N LYS A 40 -15.11 2.23 -14.19
CA LYS A 40 -16.13 1.69 -13.31
C LYS A 40 -15.42 1.32 -12.00
N LYS A 41 -15.42 2.25 -11.04
CA LYS A 41 -15.00 1.99 -9.66
C LYS A 41 -15.96 0.92 -9.12
N GLU A 42 -15.50 -0.32 -8.95
CA GLU A 42 -16.29 -1.35 -8.29
C GLU A 42 -16.64 -0.87 -6.89
N GLU A 43 -17.94 -0.84 -6.60
CA GLU A 43 -18.47 -0.41 -5.32
C GLU A 43 -18.05 -1.43 -4.26
N LYS A 44 -17.28 -1.01 -3.25
CA LYS A 44 -16.95 -1.81 -2.08
C LYS A 44 -18.26 -2.01 -1.30
N THR A 45 -18.89 -3.18 -1.44
CA THR A 45 -20.25 -3.39 -0.94
C THR A 45 -20.28 -3.97 0.47
N LYS A 46 -20.94 -3.25 1.38
CA LYS A 46 -21.19 -3.67 2.76
C LYS A 46 -22.24 -4.78 2.88
N ASP A 47 -23.06 -4.95 1.84
CA ASP A 47 -24.25 -5.81 1.82
C ASP A 47 -24.02 -7.12 1.02
N MET A 48 -22.88 -7.77 1.28
CA MET A 48 -22.56 -9.10 0.72
C MET A 48 -23.09 -10.20 1.63
N SER A 49 -23.53 -11.32 1.04
CA SER A 49 -23.87 -12.52 1.79
C SER A 49 -22.64 -13.12 2.48
N PHE A 50 -22.87 -13.90 3.54
CA PHE A 50 -21.80 -14.58 4.29
C PHE A 50 -20.89 -15.44 3.38
N LYS A 51 -21.47 -16.10 2.38
CA LYS A 51 -20.74 -16.95 1.44
C LYS A 51 -19.90 -16.14 0.45
N GLU A 52 -20.38 -14.98 0.00
CA GLU A 52 -19.59 -14.09 -0.87
C GLU A 52 -18.39 -13.52 -0.10
N LYS A 53 -18.59 -13.08 1.14
CA LYS A 53 -17.50 -12.61 2.00
C LYS A 53 -16.44 -13.69 2.25
N GLN A 54 -16.86 -14.94 2.50
CA GLN A 54 -15.94 -16.09 2.57
C GLN A 54 -15.06 -16.21 1.33
N LEU A 55 -15.65 -16.09 0.13
CA LEU A 55 -14.90 -16.21 -1.13
C LEU A 55 -13.87 -15.09 -1.28
N TYR A 56 -14.22 -13.85 -0.92
CA TYR A 56 -13.26 -12.74 -0.94
C TYR A 56 -12.12 -12.92 0.05
N ILE A 57 -12.39 -13.45 1.25
CA ILE A 57 -11.35 -13.76 2.24
C ILE A 57 -10.42 -14.87 1.72
N ILE A 58 -10.97 -15.92 1.12
CA ILE A 58 -10.17 -17.01 0.53
C ILE A 58 -9.32 -16.49 -0.62
N GLN A 59 -9.88 -15.65 -1.49
CA GLN A 59 -9.13 -15.03 -2.59
C GLN A 59 -8.00 -14.16 -2.06
N PHE A 60 -8.27 -13.33 -1.05
CA PHE A 60 -7.26 -12.49 -0.43
C PHE A 60 -6.09 -13.31 0.11
N ILE A 61 -6.36 -14.36 0.88
CA ILE A 61 -5.32 -15.22 1.47
C ILE A 61 -4.54 -15.99 0.39
N ASN A 62 -5.23 -16.68 -0.51
CA ASN A 62 -4.61 -17.67 -1.38
C ASN A 62 -4.06 -17.09 -2.68
N LYS A 63 -4.45 -15.86 -3.04
CA LYS A 63 -4.04 -15.23 -4.28
C LYS A 63 -3.36 -13.90 -4.00
N ASP A 64 -4.09 -12.96 -3.42
CA ASP A 64 -3.61 -11.58 -3.33
C ASP A 64 -2.36 -11.49 -2.43
N ILE A 65 -2.39 -12.16 -1.28
CA ILE A 65 -1.25 -12.26 -0.35
C ILE A 65 -0.14 -13.18 -0.89
N GLU A 66 -0.49 -14.25 -1.59
CA GLU A 66 0.48 -15.16 -2.21
C GLU A 66 1.36 -14.42 -3.24
N GLU A 67 0.75 -13.57 -4.08
CA GLU A 67 1.46 -12.78 -5.09
C GLU A 67 2.50 -11.83 -4.48
N VAL A 68 2.21 -11.25 -3.32
CA VAL A 68 3.19 -10.46 -2.54
C VAL A 68 4.29 -11.38 -1.99
N SER A 69 3.87 -12.50 -1.39
CA SER A 69 4.76 -13.36 -0.63
C SER A 69 5.81 -14.06 -1.48
N VAL A 70 5.54 -14.37 -2.76
CA VAL A 70 6.52 -15.01 -3.64
C VAL A 70 7.82 -14.20 -3.72
N HIS A 71 7.71 -12.88 -3.92
CA HIS A 71 8.85 -11.99 -4.01
C HIS A 71 9.54 -11.80 -2.64
N GLU A 72 8.76 -11.75 -1.57
CA GLU A 72 9.30 -11.62 -0.22
C GLU A 72 10.13 -12.86 0.19
N VAL A 73 9.64 -14.06 -0.08
CA VAL A 73 10.38 -15.31 0.14
C VAL A 73 11.69 -15.31 -0.64
N GLU A 74 11.63 -14.98 -1.93
CA GLU A 74 12.80 -14.95 -2.80
C GLU A 74 13.87 -13.97 -2.28
N ALA A 75 13.46 -12.76 -1.90
CA ALA A 75 14.36 -11.75 -1.34
C ALA A 75 14.95 -12.19 0.03
N LYS A 76 14.12 -12.72 0.94
CA LYS A 76 14.58 -13.21 2.25
C LYS A 76 15.54 -14.40 2.11
N GLN A 77 15.28 -15.32 1.17
CA GLN A 77 16.17 -16.43 0.86
C GLN A 77 17.52 -15.94 0.33
N ALA A 78 17.52 -14.99 -0.60
CA ALA A 78 18.74 -14.37 -1.10
C ALA A 78 19.53 -13.69 0.04
N LEU A 79 18.86 -12.92 0.89
CA LEU A 79 19.48 -12.26 2.05
C LEU A 79 20.07 -13.28 3.05
N ALA A 80 19.40 -14.41 3.26
CA ALA A 80 19.87 -15.48 4.15
C ALA A 80 21.20 -16.11 3.69
N THR A 81 21.57 -16.00 2.40
CA THR A 81 22.84 -16.54 1.88
C THR A 81 24.07 -15.75 2.34
N VAL A 82 23.89 -14.49 2.77
CA VAL A 82 24.97 -13.56 3.14
C VAL A 82 24.80 -12.94 4.52
N SER A 83 23.85 -13.44 5.31
CA SER A 83 23.53 -12.91 6.64
C SER A 83 23.61 -13.97 7.73
N GLY A 84 23.60 -13.53 8.98
CA GLY A 84 23.65 -14.40 10.16
C GLY A 84 24.87 -15.34 10.12
N LYS A 85 24.61 -16.65 10.11
CA LYS A 85 25.65 -17.70 10.09
C LYS A 85 26.48 -17.71 8.81
N ASN A 86 25.91 -17.17 7.72
CA ASN A 86 26.51 -17.17 6.39
C ASN A 86 27.22 -15.85 6.06
N TYR A 87 27.17 -14.87 6.97
CA TYR A 87 27.88 -13.61 6.80
C TYR A 87 29.40 -13.82 6.76
N LYS A 88 30.06 -13.27 5.74
CA LYS A 88 31.53 -13.31 5.60
C LYS A 88 32.16 -11.94 5.56
N SER A 89 31.54 -11.00 4.84
CA SER A 89 32.00 -9.62 4.73
C SER A 89 30.87 -8.67 4.33
N ASP A 90 31.05 -7.39 4.64
CA ASP A 90 30.16 -6.32 4.19
C ASP A 90 30.11 -6.21 2.66
N GLU A 91 31.21 -6.52 1.96
CA GLU A 91 31.27 -6.49 0.50
C GLU A 91 30.39 -7.58 -0.13
N GLU A 92 30.44 -8.81 0.38
CA GLU A 92 29.58 -9.90 -0.11
C GLU A 92 28.11 -9.59 0.19
N MET A 93 27.83 -9.08 1.40
CA MET A 93 26.48 -8.68 1.80
C MET A 93 25.94 -7.54 0.91
N TYR A 94 26.74 -6.49 0.70
CA TYR A 94 26.38 -5.36 -0.14
C TYR A 94 26.09 -5.79 -1.58
N GLY A 95 26.94 -6.66 -2.15
CA GLY A 95 26.77 -7.20 -3.49
C GLY A 95 25.43 -7.92 -3.65
N VAL A 96 25.08 -8.83 -2.74
CA VAL A 96 23.80 -9.56 -2.80
C VAL A 96 22.62 -8.65 -2.49
N LEU A 97 22.75 -7.75 -1.51
CA LEU A 97 21.71 -6.81 -1.13
C LEU A 97 21.29 -5.92 -2.31
N THR A 98 22.27 -5.38 -3.04
CA THR A 98 22.04 -4.45 -4.16
C THR A 98 21.62 -5.14 -5.45
N SER A 99 22.21 -6.30 -5.78
CA SER A 99 21.96 -6.98 -7.06
C SER A 99 20.75 -7.91 -7.05
N GLN A 100 20.34 -8.41 -5.88
CA GLN A 100 19.28 -9.43 -5.76
C GLN A 100 18.19 -9.01 -4.78
N VAL A 101 18.53 -8.75 -3.52
CA VAL A 101 17.53 -8.60 -2.45
C VAL A 101 16.64 -7.38 -2.66
N ILE A 102 17.22 -6.18 -2.81
CA ILE A 102 16.47 -4.93 -2.97
C ILE A 102 15.61 -4.96 -4.24
N PRO A 103 16.11 -5.32 -5.44
CA PRO A 103 15.29 -5.38 -6.65
C PRO A 103 14.14 -6.38 -6.59
N VAL A 104 14.34 -7.52 -5.91
CA VAL A 104 13.27 -8.53 -5.75
C VAL A 104 12.25 -8.04 -4.72
N TYR A 105 12.70 -7.52 -3.58
CA TYR A 105 11.80 -7.02 -2.54
C TYR A 105 10.99 -5.80 -2.99
N GLU A 106 11.56 -4.95 -3.86
CA GLU A 106 10.84 -3.86 -4.50
C GLU A 106 9.58 -4.35 -5.22
N LYS A 107 9.64 -5.52 -5.87
CA LYS A 107 8.46 -6.14 -6.48
C LYS A 107 7.43 -6.56 -5.44
N ALA A 108 7.85 -7.06 -4.28
CA ALA A 108 6.93 -7.38 -3.18
C ALA A 108 6.17 -6.14 -2.71
N ARG A 109 6.90 -5.04 -2.44
CA ARG A 109 6.31 -3.73 -2.11
C ARG A 109 5.34 -3.25 -3.18
N ASP A 110 5.76 -3.27 -4.45
CA ASP A 110 4.94 -2.77 -5.55
C ASP A 110 3.70 -3.62 -5.82
N THR A 111 3.76 -4.92 -5.55
CA THR A 111 2.61 -5.82 -5.60
C THR A 111 1.67 -5.52 -4.43
N ALA A 112 2.20 -5.33 -3.22
CA ALA A 112 1.40 -4.98 -2.04
C ALA A 112 0.66 -3.65 -2.21
N GLU A 113 1.33 -2.62 -2.74
CA GLU A 113 0.74 -1.30 -2.99
C GLU A 113 -0.48 -1.35 -3.92
N LYS A 114 -0.51 -2.32 -4.86
CA LYS A 114 -1.60 -2.50 -5.82
C LYS A 114 -2.78 -3.27 -5.26
N LEU A 115 -2.69 -3.82 -4.05
CA LEU A 115 -3.80 -4.53 -3.41
C LEU A 115 -5.00 -3.59 -3.24
N ASP A 116 -6.15 -3.99 -3.75
CA ASP A 116 -7.44 -3.30 -3.60
C ASP A 116 -8.51 -4.34 -3.25
N PRO A 117 -8.73 -4.62 -1.95
CA PRO A 117 -9.67 -5.63 -1.55
C PRO A 117 -11.10 -5.19 -1.87
N LYS A 118 -11.95 -6.15 -2.23
CA LYS A 118 -13.37 -5.88 -2.51
C LYS A 118 -14.24 -5.88 -1.25
N LEU A 119 -13.74 -6.47 -0.17
CA LEU A 119 -14.42 -6.57 1.11
C LEU A 119 -13.86 -5.52 2.08
N GLU A 120 -14.71 -4.64 2.59
CA GLU A 120 -14.35 -3.56 3.52
C GLU A 120 -13.60 -4.06 4.77
N GLU A 121 -13.94 -5.26 5.26
CA GLU A 121 -13.29 -5.89 6.42
C GLU A 121 -11.81 -6.26 6.17
N LEU A 122 -11.37 -6.30 4.90
CA LEU A 122 -9.99 -6.59 4.51
C LEU A 122 -9.13 -5.33 4.30
N GLU A 123 -9.72 -4.13 4.27
CA GLU A 123 -8.96 -2.88 4.12
C GLU A 123 -7.87 -2.71 5.18
N PRO A 124 -8.16 -2.75 6.51
CA PRO A 124 -7.11 -2.56 7.52
C PRO A 124 -6.07 -3.69 7.52
N LEU A 125 -6.42 -4.86 6.98
CA LEU A 125 -5.50 -5.99 6.85
C LEU A 125 -4.57 -5.80 5.65
N THR A 126 -5.11 -5.24 4.56
CA THR A 126 -4.35 -4.88 3.36
C THR A 126 -3.40 -3.71 3.64
N ASP A 127 -3.87 -2.68 4.33
CA ASP A 127 -3.06 -1.51 4.68
C ASP A 127 -1.83 -1.90 5.49
N ARG A 128 -1.95 -2.87 6.41
CA ARG A 128 -0.81 -3.41 7.16
C ARG A 128 0.22 -4.13 6.28
N VAL A 129 -0.22 -4.83 5.23
CA VAL A 129 0.72 -5.50 4.31
C VAL A 129 1.46 -4.47 3.49
N LYS A 130 0.78 -3.42 3.02
CA LYS A 130 1.40 -2.27 2.34
C LYS A 130 2.41 -1.57 3.24
N GLU A 131 2.00 -1.23 4.46
CA GLU A 131 2.84 -0.57 5.45
C GLU A 131 4.07 -1.43 5.79
N ALA A 132 3.88 -2.70 6.11
CA ALA A 132 4.97 -3.62 6.44
C ALA A 132 5.96 -3.76 5.28
N THR A 133 5.48 -4.03 4.06
CA THR A 133 6.37 -4.18 2.90
C THR A 133 7.13 -2.88 2.60
N SER A 134 6.51 -1.71 2.77
CA SER A 134 7.19 -0.42 2.67
C SER A 134 8.30 -0.25 3.73
N ILE A 135 8.01 -0.56 5.00
CA ILE A 135 8.96 -0.45 6.12
C ILE A 135 10.16 -1.38 5.95
N TYR A 136 9.94 -2.63 5.55
CA TYR A 136 11.04 -3.56 5.34
C TYR A 136 11.88 -3.16 4.11
N TYR A 137 11.25 -2.64 3.05
CA TYR A 137 11.98 -2.08 1.92
C TYR A 137 12.87 -0.90 2.35
N GLU A 138 12.34 0.01 3.19
CA GLU A 138 13.12 1.08 3.80
C GLU A 138 14.30 0.53 4.62
N ALA A 139 14.09 -0.53 5.41
CA ALA A 139 15.14 -1.19 6.18
C ALA A 139 16.28 -1.70 5.29
N LEU A 140 15.97 -2.31 4.15
CA LEU A 140 16.96 -2.79 3.19
C LEU A 140 17.77 -1.64 2.58
N LEU A 141 17.11 -0.51 2.28
CA LEU A 141 17.80 0.68 1.76
C LEU A 141 18.73 1.31 2.81
N ILE A 142 18.28 1.42 4.06
CA ILE A 142 19.11 1.91 5.17
C ILE A 142 20.29 0.96 5.40
N GLN A 143 20.07 -0.35 5.35
CA GLN A 143 21.15 -1.33 5.50
C GLN A 143 22.18 -1.20 4.37
N LYS A 144 21.74 -0.98 3.12
CA LYS A 144 22.65 -0.69 2.01
C LYS A 144 23.49 0.55 2.30
N GLU A 145 22.86 1.64 2.72
CA GLU A 145 23.56 2.89 3.05
C GLU A 145 24.54 2.71 4.20
N ALA A 146 24.17 1.91 5.21
CA ALA A 146 25.02 1.57 6.33
C ALA A 146 26.30 0.86 5.89
N LEU A 147 26.20 -0.07 4.95
CA LEU A 147 27.36 -0.78 4.38
C LEU A 147 28.25 0.17 3.56
N GLU A 148 27.65 1.07 2.76
CA GLU A 148 28.38 2.06 1.96
C GLU A 148 29.15 3.05 2.82
N LYS A 149 28.55 3.50 3.93
CA LYS A 149 29.12 4.50 4.84
C LYS A 149 29.90 3.89 6.00
N GLN A 150 29.85 2.57 6.15
CA GLN A 150 30.38 1.85 7.31
C GLN A 150 29.82 2.42 8.63
N ASP A 151 28.53 2.80 8.62
CA ASP A 151 27.86 3.50 9.73
C ASP A 151 26.99 2.53 10.55
N LYS A 152 27.45 2.22 11.77
CA LYS A 152 26.75 1.34 12.70
C LYS A 152 25.40 1.90 13.18
N ASN A 153 25.24 3.23 13.24
CA ASN A 153 23.96 3.81 13.63
C ASN A 153 22.88 3.56 12.58
N LEU A 154 23.27 3.48 11.29
CA LEU A 154 22.35 3.10 10.22
C LEU A 154 22.00 1.60 10.30
N ILE A 155 22.94 0.74 10.72
CA ILE A 155 22.63 -0.68 11.01
C ILE A 155 21.57 -0.78 12.11
N ASP A 156 21.71 -0.04 13.21
CA ASP A 156 20.73 -0.05 14.30
C ASP A 156 19.35 0.46 13.85
N GLN A 157 19.32 1.47 12.98
CA GLN A 157 18.07 1.97 12.38
C GLN A 157 17.41 0.95 11.46
N ALA A 158 18.17 0.27 10.60
CA ALA A 158 17.65 -0.80 9.76
C ALA A 158 17.05 -1.94 10.63
N ASN A 159 17.75 -2.33 11.70
CA ASN A 159 17.25 -3.36 12.63
C ASN A 159 15.97 -2.91 13.34
N ALA A 160 15.87 -1.64 13.73
CA ALA A 160 14.64 -1.08 14.31
C ALA A 160 13.45 -1.17 13.34
N LYS A 161 13.67 -0.88 12.06
CA LYS A 161 12.65 -1.03 11.00
C LYS A 161 12.23 -2.49 10.79
N VAL A 162 13.16 -3.45 10.89
CA VAL A 162 12.82 -4.89 10.84
C VAL A 162 11.94 -5.30 12.03
N MET A 163 12.19 -4.76 13.23
CA MET A 163 11.31 -5.00 14.39
C MET A 163 9.93 -4.39 14.20
N GLU A 164 9.85 -3.19 13.62
CA GLU A 164 8.59 -2.51 13.28
C GLU A 164 7.77 -3.34 12.28
N TYR A 165 8.39 -3.77 11.17
CA TYR A 165 7.82 -4.72 10.21
C TYR A 165 7.24 -5.95 10.92
N SER A 166 8.03 -6.59 11.80
CA SER A 166 7.64 -7.81 12.49
C SER A 166 6.42 -7.58 13.38
N ALA A 167 6.32 -6.42 14.05
CA ALA A 167 5.18 -6.08 14.88
C ALA A 167 3.89 -5.93 14.05
N ILE A 168 3.97 -5.24 12.91
CA ILE A 168 2.84 -5.00 12.01
C ILE A 168 2.32 -6.31 11.42
N ILE A 169 3.22 -7.16 10.94
CA ILE A 169 2.87 -8.46 10.37
C ILE A 169 2.26 -9.40 11.41
N ASN A 170 2.80 -9.43 12.63
CA ASN A 170 2.19 -10.20 13.72
C ASN A 170 0.77 -9.72 14.03
N GLN A 171 0.54 -8.41 14.02
CA GLN A 171 -0.82 -7.87 14.19
C GLN A 171 -1.73 -8.23 13.01
N HIS A 172 -1.24 -8.15 11.77
CA HIS A 172 -1.98 -8.60 10.59
C HIS A 172 -2.43 -10.06 10.74
N HIS A 173 -1.53 -10.97 11.11
CA HIS A 173 -1.89 -12.39 11.31
C HIS A 173 -2.92 -12.60 12.41
N ALA A 174 -2.77 -11.90 13.55
CA ALA A 174 -3.72 -12.01 14.64
C ALA A 174 -5.13 -11.53 14.25
N GLU A 175 -5.24 -10.51 13.40
CA GLU A 175 -6.52 -10.01 12.92
C GLU A 175 -7.09 -10.84 11.78
N MET A 176 -6.24 -11.33 10.86
CA MET A 176 -6.63 -12.30 9.85
C MET A 176 -7.20 -13.57 10.49
N GLU A 177 -6.59 -14.08 11.55
CA GLU A 177 -7.07 -15.27 12.25
C GLU A 177 -8.48 -15.03 12.85
N LYS A 178 -8.74 -13.85 13.42
CA LYS A 178 -10.07 -13.48 13.93
C LYS A 178 -11.11 -13.40 12.81
N LEU A 179 -10.75 -12.78 11.69
CA LEU A 179 -11.64 -12.66 10.53
C LEU A 179 -11.93 -14.04 9.93
N ALA A 180 -10.90 -14.85 9.71
CA ALA A 180 -11.02 -16.20 9.20
C ALA A 180 -11.90 -17.08 10.09
N LYS A 181 -11.76 -17.01 11.43
CA LYS A 181 -12.65 -17.70 12.37
C LYS A 181 -14.11 -17.27 12.23
N THR A 182 -14.37 -15.96 12.12
CA THR A 182 -15.71 -15.40 11.94
C THR A 182 -16.39 -15.98 10.70
N TYR A 183 -15.62 -16.10 9.61
CA TYR A 183 -16.10 -16.62 8.34
C TYR A 183 -15.81 -18.11 8.14
N LYS A 184 -15.35 -18.85 9.15
CA LYS A 184 -15.06 -20.30 9.06
C LYS A 184 -14.11 -20.66 7.89
N VAL A 185 -13.13 -19.81 7.62
CA VAL A 185 -12.06 -20.03 6.65
C VAL A 185 -10.84 -20.58 7.40
N ASP A 186 -10.17 -21.59 6.83
CA ASP A 186 -8.88 -22.06 7.38
C ASP A 186 -7.80 -21.01 7.06
N TYR A 187 -7.06 -20.61 8.08
CA TYR A 187 -6.02 -19.60 7.94
C TYR A 187 -4.72 -20.11 8.55
N LYS A 188 -3.66 -20.04 7.76
CA LYS A 188 -2.29 -20.31 8.18
C LYS A 188 -1.41 -19.18 7.64
N PRO A 189 -0.62 -18.51 8.48
CA PRO A 189 0.36 -17.53 8.01
C PRO A 189 1.25 -18.15 6.93
N HIS A 190 1.39 -17.44 5.80
CA HIS A 190 2.28 -17.90 4.74
C HIS A 190 3.75 -17.75 5.20
N PRO A 191 4.65 -18.71 4.91
CA PRO A 191 6.05 -18.65 5.36
C PRO A 191 6.83 -17.39 4.96
N GLY A 192 6.41 -16.72 3.89
CA GLY A 192 7.08 -15.49 3.43
C GLY A 192 6.69 -14.23 4.20
N ILE A 193 5.49 -14.20 4.76
CA ILE A 193 5.02 -13.10 5.60
C ILE A 193 5.14 -13.59 7.04
N GLN A 194 6.36 -13.51 7.58
CA GLN A 194 6.76 -13.86 8.95
C GLN A 194 7.94 -12.99 9.38
#